data_AF-A0A6A6RQT5-F1
#
_entry.id   AF-A0A6A6RQT5-F1
#
_cell.length_a   1.000
_cell.length_b   1.000
_cell.length_c   1.000
_cell.angle_alpha   90.00
_cell.angle_beta   90.00
_cell.angle_gamma   90.00
#
_symmetry.space_group_name_H-M   'P 1'
#
loop_
_entity.id
_entity.type
_entity.pdbx_description
1 polymer ?
#
loop_
_entity_poly.entity_id
_entity_poly.type
_entity_poly.pdbx_seq_one_letter_code
_entity_poly.pdbx_strand_id
1 'polypeptide(L)'
;KLSRENIVEVINECIEEFSTKWWPGKNQNASYTTDPKLLWEKAEKEGRRLFLVENHKATLKYLQSRLDAIGDAIAASDNTTEKEFRAFCATLEGTVEQIEEAEWLLSIYELEPEEEDSGINTQTDQPRKSIVIDLGSDSDSESSGDEMDIDNTAPTAVTPGSMNGRALPRSIPDRLADKPGLSSITSVSRWDWNTLVAKRDRPRIVMKILHEVSSEDREMIRTRLNELRKQTLLKEIRYCVHMFIRGEAKIPGVLPRDLAKVVTCTKFFLCWWLADNYFKKTAPEWRLEELSQCLESGSEDIGIFYDWVRYILANTFSKEALRKPFAPSQAEIITISDDDD
;
A
#
# COMPACT_ATOMS: atom_id res chain seq x y z
N LYS A 1 -28.60 -37.39 6.86
CA LYS A 1 -28.17 -36.23 7.68
C LYS A 1 -26.98 -36.69 8.52
N LEU A 2 -25.86 -35.97 8.45
CA LEU A 2 -24.69 -36.23 9.29
C LEU A 2 -25.01 -35.81 10.73
N SER A 3 -24.42 -36.49 11.72
CA SER A 3 -24.44 -36.02 13.11
C SER A 3 -23.58 -34.77 13.24
N ARG A 4 -23.79 -33.99 14.31
CA ARG A 4 -23.00 -32.79 14.57
C ARG A 4 -21.52 -33.12 14.78
N GLU A 5 -21.25 -34.26 15.41
CA GLU A 5 -19.90 -34.76 15.64
C GLU A 5 -19.19 -35.09 14.32
N ASN A 6 -19.86 -35.79 13.41
CA ASN A 6 -19.29 -36.11 12.09
C ASN A 6 -19.07 -34.85 11.23
N ILE A 7 -19.93 -33.83 11.38
CA ILE A 7 -19.76 -32.53 10.69
C ILE A 7 -18.46 -31.86 11.15
N VAL A 8 -18.23 -31.80 12.47
CA VAL A 8 -17.01 -31.20 13.04
C VAL A 8 -15.77 -31.99 12.63
N GLU A 9 -15.85 -33.33 12.65
CA GLU A 9 -14.76 -34.20 12.22
C GLU A 9 -14.38 -33.95 10.75
N VAL A 10 -15.35 -33.92 9.83
CA VAL A 10 -15.08 -33.66 8.41
C VAL A 10 -14.52 -32.25 8.17
N ILE A 11 -14.99 -31.23 8.89
CA ILE A 11 -14.43 -29.87 8.80
C ILE A 11 -12.96 -29.88 9.22
N ASN A 12 -12.63 -30.52 10.35
CA ASN A 12 -11.26 -30.59 10.84
C ASN A 12 -10.35 -31.40 9.90
N GLU A 13 -10.82 -32.53 9.37
CA GLU A 13 -10.10 -33.29 8.34
C GLU A 13 -9.78 -32.43 7.12
N CYS A 14 -10.74 -31.64 6.63
CA CYS A 14 -10.51 -30.75 5.49
C CYS A 14 -9.50 -29.65 5.81
N ILE A 15 -9.58 -29.03 7.00
CA ILE A 15 -8.60 -28.02 7.43
C ILE A 15 -7.19 -28.64 7.46
N GLU A 16 -7.03 -29.82 8.07
CA GLU A 16 -5.75 -30.53 8.11
C GLU A 16 -5.23 -30.89 6.71
N GLU A 17 -6.11 -31.33 5.80
CA GLU A 17 -5.75 -31.60 4.40
C GLU A 17 -5.26 -30.34 3.68
N PHE A 18 -5.89 -29.18 3.90
CA PHE A 18 -5.45 -27.93 3.29
C PHE A 18 -4.13 -27.43 3.88
N SER A 19 -3.97 -27.48 5.20
CA SER A 19 -2.72 -27.12 5.90
C SER A 19 -1.54 -27.98 5.45
N THR A 20 -1.71 -29.31 5.35
CA THR A 20 -0.64 -30.23 4.91
C THR A 20 -0.24 -30.04 3.45
N LYS A 21 -1.15 -29.56 2.60
CA LYS A 21 -0.89 -29.21 1.19
C LYS A 21 -0.36 -27.79 1.01
N TRP A 22 -0.18 -27.02 2.08
CA TRP A 22 0.32 -25.66 1.98
C TRP A 22 1.85 -25.64 2.00
N TRP A 23 2.44 -24.70 1.25
CA TRP A 23 3.86 -24.37 1.33
C TRP A 23 4.08 -22.89 0.98
N PRO A 24 5.16 -22.26 1.47
CA PRO A 24 5.43 -20.86 1.19
C PRO A 24 5.51 -20.58 -0.32
N GLY A 25 4.71 -19.62 -0.79
CA GLY A 25 4.70 -19.19 -2.20
C GLY A 25 3.85 -20.03 -3.16
N LYS A 26 3.06 -21.01 -2.68
CA LYS A 26 2.21 -21.91 -3.49
C LYS A 26 1.41 -21.23 -4.61
N ASN A 27 0.86 -20.05 -4.35
CA ASN A 27 0.01 -19.29 -5.29
C ASN A 27 0.62 -17.95 -5.74
N GLN A 28 1.91 -17.75 -5.48
CA GLN A 28 2.58 -16.49 -5.76
C GLN A 28 3.34 -16.53 -7.09
N ASN A 29 3.60 -15.35 -7.67
CA ASN A 29 4.37 -15.25 -8.91
C ASN A 29 5.87 -15.51 -8.67
N ALA A 30 6.63 -15.69 -9.76
CA ALA A 30 8.08 -15.94 -9.69
C ALA A 30 8.91 -14.82 -9.03
N SER A 31 8.31 -13.65 -8.77
CA SER A 31 8.98 -12.54 -8.07
C SER A 31 8.79 -12.55 -6.55
N TYR A 32 8.02 -13.50 -6.02
CA TYR A 32 7.78 -13.61 -4.58
C TYR A 32 8.98 -14.20 -3.86
N THR A 33 9.51 -13.47 -2.87
CA THR A 33 10.63 -13.93 -2.05
C THR A 33 10.13 -14.91 -1.00
N THR A 34 10.57 -16.16 -1.09
CA THR A 34 10.28 -17.21 -0.09
C THR A 34 11.43 -17.46 0.88
N ASP A 35 12.57 -16.79 0.71
CA ASP A 35 13.72 -16.91 1.61
C ASP A 35 13.44 -16.17 2.94
N PRO A 36 13.33 -16.90 4.07
CA PRO A 36 13.08 -16.32 5.39
C PRO A 36 14.11 -15.27 5.80
N LYS A 37 15.38 -15.48 5.48
CA LYS A 37 16.48 -14.59 5.88
C LYS A 37 16.37 -13.26 5.16
N LEU A 38 16.12 -13.30 3.84
CA LEU A 38 15.93 -12.08 3.05
C LEU A 38 14.69 -11.28 3.48
N LEU A 39 13.59 -11.96 3.84
CA LEU A 39 12.39 -11.30 4.36
C LEU A 39 12.66 -10.60 5.68
N TRP A 40 13.31 -11.30 6.62
CA TRP A 40 13.67 -10.75 7.92
C TRP A 40 14.65 -9.56 7.80
N GLU A 41 15.76 -9.73 7.09
CA GLU A 41 16.78 -8.68 6.90
C GLU A 41 16.20 -7.42 6.25
N LYS A 42 15.32 -7.61 5.25
CA LYS A 42 14.62 -6.50 4.59
C LYS A 42 13.71 -5.76 5.57
N ALA A 43 12.91 -6.48 6.34
CA ALA A 43 12.00 -5.90 7.33
C ALA A 43 12.76 -5.14 8.43
N GLU A 44 13.89 -5.68 8.88
CA GLU A 44 14.76 -5.06 9.89
C GLU A 44 15.44 -3.80 9.34
N LYS A 45 16.03 -3.89 8.14
CA LYS A 45 16.66 -2.75 7.46
C LYS A 45 15.70 -1.58 7.24
N GLU A 46 14.42 -1.88 7.02
CA GLU A 46 13.37 -0.87 6.85
C GLU A 46 12.75 -0.40 8.18
N GLY A 47 13.14 -0.98 9.32
CA GLY A 47 12.57 -0.68 10.64
C GLY A 47 11.09 -1.05 10.77
N ARG A 48 10.61 -2.01 9.98
CA ARG A 48 9.18 -2.40 9.91
C ARG A 48 8.88 -3.73 10.60
N ARG A 49 9.88 -4.46 11.10
CA ARG A 49 9.72 -5.80 11.67
C ARG A 49 8.65 -5.86 12.77
N LEU A 50 8.73 -5.02 13.80
CA LEU A 50 7.75 -4.99 14.91
C LEU A 50 6.32 -4.69 14.43
N PHE A 51 6.17 -3.75 13.49
CA PHE A 51 4.88 -3.44 12.88
C PHE A 51 4.33 -4.64 12.09
N LEU A 52 5.18 -5.36 11.35
CA LEU A 52 4.78 -6.56 10.61
C LEU A 52 4.33 -7.67 11.56
N VAL A 53 5.03 -7.88 12.69
CA VAL A 53 4.61 -8.84 13.74
C VAL A 53 3.22 -8.50 14.27
N GLU A 54 2.97 -7.26 14.68
CA GLU A 54 1.64 -6.84 15.16
C GLU A 54 0.57 -6.98 14.08
N ASN A 55 0.90 -6.61 12.83
CA ASN A 55 -0.02 -6.72 11.70
C ASN A 55 -0.38 -8.18 11.38
N HIS A 56 0.59 -9.10 11.38
CA HIS A 56 0.34 -10.52 11.14
C HIS A 56 -0.44 -11.17 12.29
N LYS A 57 -0.18 -10.79 13.55
CA LYS A 57 -1.00 -11.20 14.71
C LYS A 57 -2.46 -10.77 14.57
N ALA A 58 -2.70 -9.51 14.20
CA ALA A 58 -4.04 -9.00 13.97
C ALA A 58 -4.73 -9.73 12.79
N THR A 59 -3.97 -10.00 11.72
CA THR A 59 -4.45 -10.74 10.54
C THR A 59 -4.84 -12.17 10.91
N LEU A 60 -4.01 -12.90 11.67
CA LEU A 60 -4.32 -14.25 12.14
C LEU A 60 -5.60 -14.30 12.96
N LYS A 61 -5.76 -13.38 13.92
CA LYS A 61 -6.98 -13.30 14.74
C LYS A 61 -8.23 -13.09 13.88
N TYR A 62 -8.14 -12.23 12.87
CA TYR A 62 -9.24 -12.00 11.92
C TYR A 62 -9.55 -13.26 11.11
N LEU A 63 -8.53 -13.90 10.54
CA LEU A 63 -8.70 -15.08 9.69
C LEU A 63 -9.24 -16.28 10.48
N GLN A 64 -8.80 -16.47 11.72
CA GLN A 64 -9.36 -17.48 12.63
C GLN A 64 -10.86 -17.22 12.88
N SER A 65 -11.23 -15.97 13.19
CA SER A 65 -12.63 -15.59 13.39
C SER A 65 -13.48 -15.81 12.13
N ARG A 66 -12.91 -15.55 10.95
CA ARG A 66 -13.54 -15.81 9.65
C ARG A 66 -13.71 -17.31 9.40
N LEU A 67 -12.68 -18.11 9.70
CA LEU A 67 -12.72 -19.57 9.55
C LEU A 67 -13.81 -20.17 10.44
N ASP A 68 -13.90 -19.74 11.69
CA ASP A 68 -14.96 -20.12 12.63
C ASP A 68 -16.34 -19.79 12.06
N ALA A 69 -16.52 -18.56 11.56
CA ALA A 69 -17.80 -18.13 10.98
C ALA A 69 -18.21 -18.93 9.74
N ILE A 70 -17.25 -19.29 8.87
CA ILE A 70 -17.51 -20.15 7.71
C ILE A 70 -17.84 -21.57 8.19
N GLY A 71 -17.10 -22.09 9.18
CA GLY A 71 -17.36 -23.39 9.80
C GLY A 71 -18.77 -23.50 10.39
N ASP A 72 -19.20 -22.48 11.15
CA ASP A 72 -20.55 -22.38 11.70
C ASP A 72 -21.61 -22.32 10.60
N ALA A 73 -21.38 -21.55 9.53
CA ALA A 73 -22.29 -21.47 8.39
C ALA A 73 -22.42 -22.81 7.65
N ILE A 74 -21.32 -23.54 7.47
CA ILE A 74 -21.31 -24.89 6.88
C ILE A 74 -22.06 -25.86 7.80
N ALA A 75 -21.82 -25.81 9.12
CA ALA A 75 -22.48 -26.68 10.09
C ALA A 75 -24.00 -26.43 10.20
N ALA A 76 -24.45 -25.19 9.97
CA ALA A 76 -25.86 -24.83 9.98
C ALA A 76 -26.61 -25.20 8.69
N SER A 77 -25.92 -25.58 7.61
CA SER A 77 -26.54 -25.91 6.34
C SER A 77 -27.23 -27.28 6.36
N ASP A 78 -28.41 -27.39 5.75
CA ASP A 78 -29.20 -28.63 5.63
C ASP A 78 -28.62 -29.60 4.56
N ASN A 79 -27.31 -29.85 4.60
CA ASN A 79 -26.64 -30.70 3.62
C ASN A 79 -27.11 -32.16 3.72
N THR A 80 -27.43 -32.73 2.55
CA THR A 80 -28.08 -34.05 2.48
C THR A 80 -27.08 -35.19 2.31
N THR A 81 -25.92 -34.93 1.69
CA THR A 81 -24.87 -35.95 1.47
C THR A 81 -23.47 -35.49 1.91
N GLU A 82 -22.61 -36.42 2.31
CA GLU A 82 -21.22 -36.15 2.68
C GLU A 82 -20.41 -35.54 1.52
N LYS A 83 -20.70 -35.97 0.29
CA LYS A 83 -20.03 -35.45 -0.91
C LYS A 83 -20.32 -33.96 -1.13
N GLU A 84 -21.58 -33.55 -0.99
CA GLU A 84 -21.95 -32.13 -1.06
C GLU A 84 -21.31 -31.35 0.10
N PHE A 85 -21.28 -31.93 1.30
CA PHE A 85 -20.66 -31.32 2.47
C PHE A 85 -19.16 -31.06 2.26
N ARG A 86 -18.40 -32.02 1.71
CA ARG A 86 -16.98 -31.82 1.35
C ARG A 86 -16.78 -30.77 0.26
N ALA A 87 -17.71 -30.64 -0.68
CA ALA A 87 -17.67 -29.56 -1.68
C ALA A 87 -17.87 -28.18 -1.04
N PHE A 88 -18.70 -28.05 0.00
CA PHE A 88 -18.79 -26.82 0.79
C PHE A 88 -17.51 -26.53 1.59
N CYS A 89 -16.85 -27.56 2.12
CA CYS A 89 -15.59 -27.40 2.83
C CYS A 89 -14.47 -26.84 1.95
N ALA A 90 -14.55 -26.97 0.61
CA ALA A 90 -13.62 -26.30 -0.31
C ALA A 90 -13.61 -24.77 -0.17
N THR A 91 -14.66 -24.17 0.39
CA THR A 91 -14.69 -22.71 0.69
C THR A 91 -13.75 -22.33 1.85
N LEU A 92 -13.33 -23.29 2.68
CA LEU A 92 -12.37 -23.08 3.76
C LEU A 92 -10.93 -22.95 3.24
N GLU A 93 -10.59 -23.59 2.11
CA GLU A 93 -9.23 -23.70 1.58
C GLU A 93 -8.53 -22.34 1.52
N GLY A 94 -9.13 -21.35 0.87
CA GLY A 94 -8.52 -20.02 0.74
C GLY A 94 -8.32 -19.30 2.08
N THR A 95 -9.13 -19.56 3.11
CA THR A 95 -8.94 -18.98 4.45
C THR A 95 -7.82 -19.72 5.20
N VAL A 96 -7.77 -21.06 5.10
CA VAL A 96 -6.70 -21.86 5.70
C VAL A 96 -5.34 -21.51 5.09
N GLU A 97 -5.24 -21.40 3.77
CA GLU A 97 -3.99 -21.01 3.10
C GLU A 97 -3.49 -19.62 3.54
N GLN A 98 -4.40 -18.68 3.81
CA GLN A 98 -4.04 -17.36 4.34
C GLN A 98 -3.59 -17.41 5.81
N ILE A 99 -4.16 -18.31 6.60
CA ILE A 99 -3.73 -18.54 7.99
C ILE A 99 -2.30 -19.08 7.98
N GLU A 100 -2.03 -20.16 7.23
CA GLU A 100 -0.69 -20.76 7.12
C GLU A 100 0.36 -19.75 6.63
N GLU A 101 0.02 -18.91 5.65
CA GLU A 101 0.92 -17.85 5.17
C GLU A 101 1.21 -16.80 6.26
N ALA A 102 0.19 -16.39 7.02
CA ALA A 102 0.36 -15.43 8.09
C ALA A 102 1.13 -16.01 9.29
N GLU A 103 0.94 -17.29 9.63
CA GLU A 103 1.71 -17.99 10.68
C GLU A 103 3.16 -18.16 10.27
N TRP A 104 3.42 -18.56 9.02
CA TRP A 104 4.78 -18.66 8.49
C TRP A 104 5.49 -17.30 8.50
N LEU A 105 4.87 -16.24 8.00
CA LEU A 105 5.46 -14.88 8.04
C LEU A 105 5.69 -14.39 9.46
N LEU A 106 4.76 -14.66 10.38
CA LEU A 106 4.93 -14.32 11.79
C LEU A 106 6.13 -15.05 12.39
N SER A 107 6.29 -16.35 12.12
CA SER A 107 7.42 -17.15 12.59
C SER A 107 8.77 -16.60 12.12
N ILE A 108 8.81 -15.99 10.93
CA ILE A 108 10.01 -15.33 10.41
C ILE A 108 10.28 -14.07 11.20
N TYR A 109 9.31 -13.15 11.30
CA TYR A 109 9.54 -11.84 11.88
C TYR A 109 9.70 -11.85 13.41
N GLU A 110 9.25 -12.89 14.09
CA GLU A 110 9.48 -13.09 15.53
C GLU A 110 10.87 -13.62 15.87
N LEU A 111 11.68 -14.07 14.89
CA LEU A 111 13.06 -14.47 15.14
C LEU A 111 13.85 -13.31 15.77
N GLU A 112 14.53 -13.62 16.87
CA GLU A 112 15.49 -12.71 17.50
C GLU A 112 16.62 -12.42 16.50
N PRO A 113 17.14 -11.18 16.47
CA PRO A 113 18.32 -10.89 15.67
C PRO A 113 19.43 -11.85 16.12
N GLU A 114 19.97 -12.64 15.18
CA GLU A 114 21.20 -13.36 15.44
C GLU A 114 22.22 -12.29 15.84
N GLU A 115 22.60 -12.25 17.12
CA GLU A 115 23.72 -11.44 17.56
C GLU A 115 24.88 -11.94 16.71
N GLU A 116 25.31 -11.12 15.73
CA GLU A 116 26.50 -11.39 14.94
C GLU A 116 27.58 -11.70 15.97
N ASP A 117 27.94 -12.98 16.10
CA ASP A 117 28.87 -13.47 17.10
C ASP A 117 30.11 -12.62 16.94
N SER A 118 30.18 -11.60 17.79
CA SER A 118 30.96 -10.42 17.54
C SER A 118 32.35 -10.85 17.88
N GLY A 119 33.01 -11.49 16.92
CA GLY A 119 34.12 -12.39 17.12
C GLY A 119 35.11 -11.77 18.09
N ILE A 120 34.92 -12.07 19.37
CA ILE A 120 35.92 -11.81 20.39
C ILE A 120 36.94 -12.88 20.08
N ASN A 121 37.86 -12.45 19.23
CA ASN A 121 39.13 -13.04 18.92
C ASN A 121 39.84 -13.34 20.25
N THR A 122 39.44 -14.43 20.89
CA THR A 122 40.18 -15.03 21.98
C THR A 122 41.38 -15.66 21.32
N GLN A 123 42.39 -14.83 21.10
CA GLN A 123 43.76 -15.25 20.89
C GLN A 123 44.12 -16.26 21.99
N THR A 124 43.93 -17.53 21.69
CA THR A 124 44.51 -18.62 22.45
C THR A 124 45.94 -18.74 21.97
N ASP A 125 46.78 -18.04 22.71
CA ASP A 125 48.23 -18.07 22.65
C ASP A 125 48.72 -19.52 22.86
N GLN A 126 49.12 -20.22 21.80
CA GLN A 126 49.92 -21.46 21.88
C GLN A 126 50.75 -21.73 20.61
N PRO A 127 51.85 -22.49 20.75
CA PRO A 127 53.14 -22.10 20.20
C PRO A 127 53.47 -22.74 18.86
N ARG A 128 54.28 -21.98 18.11
CA ARG A 128 55.08 -22.33 16.93
C ARG A 128 55.40 -23.83 16.79
N LYS A 129 54.99 -24.41 15.66
CA LYS A 129 55.82 -25.33 14.87
C LYS A 129 55.49 -25.22 13.39
N SER A 130 56.52 -24.82 12.64
CA SER A 130 56.63 -24.65 11.20
C SER A 130 56.25 -25.89 10.38
N ILE A 131 55.75 -25.68 9.15
CA ILE A 131 56.32 -26.24 7.92
C ILE A 131 55.78 -25.46 6.70
N VAL A 132 56.75 -25.08 5.87
CA VAL A 132 56.69 -24.42 4.56
C VAL A 132 56.17 -25.40 3.51
N ILE A 133 55.26 -25.01 2.61
CA ILE A 133 55.32 -25.28 1.16
C ILE A 133 54.65 -24.13 0.40
N ASP A 134 55.51 -23.37 -0.26
CA ASP A 134 55.28 -22.48 -1.41
C ASP A 134 54.82 -23.29 -2.63
N LEU A 135 54.02 -22.70 -3.53
CA LEU A 135 54.21 -22.70 -4.98
C LEU A 135 53.02 -22.00 -5.64
N GLY A 136 53.33 -20.88 -6.31
CA GLY A 136 52.40 -19.86 -6.77
C GLY A 136 51.46 -20.24 -7.90
N SER A 137 50.54 -19.31 -8.19
CA SER A 137 50.03 -19.11 -9.54
C SER A 137 49.48 -17.68 -9.63
N ASP A 138 50.31 -16.80 -10.18
CA ASP A 138 49.90 -15.52 -10.72
C ASP A 138 48.91 -15.77 -11.87
N SER A 139 47.81 -15.02 -11.87
CA SER A 139 46.97 -14.92 -13.06
C SER A 139 46.43 -13.51 -13.13
N ASP A 140 47.28 -12.64 -13.68
CA ASP A 140 46.92 -11.34 -14.21
C ASP A 140 45.94 -11.51 -15.37
N SER A 141 44.80 -10.84 -15.29
CA SER A 141 43.96 -10.59 -16.46
C SER A 141 43.69 -9.10 -16.53
N GLU A 142 44.62 -8.45 -17.21
CA GLU A 142 44.47 -7.14 -17.82
C GLU A 142 43.41 -7.23 -18.94
N SER A 143 42.34 -6.46 -18.83
CA SER A 143 41.46 -6.18 -19.97
C SER A 143 41.39 -4.67 -20.16
N SER A 144 42.20 -4.23 -21.11
CA SER A 144 42.32 -2.90 -21.67
C SER A 144 41.10 -2.53 -22.52
N GLY A 145 40.79 -1.22 -22.57
CA GLY A 145 40.32 -0.53 -23.78
C GLY A 145 38.81 -0.35 -23.94
N ASP A 146 38.31 0.87 -23.68
CA ASP A 146 38.04 1.82 -24.78
C ASP A 146 37.57 3.17 -24.21
N GLU A 147 38.51 4.09 -24.10
CA GLU A 147 38.28 5.54 -24.03
C GLU A 147 37.92 6.03 -25.44
N MET A 148 36.76 6.69 -25.58
CA MET A 148 36.50 7.53 -26.75
C MET A 148 36.65 8.99 -26.35
N ASP A 149 37.76 9.56 -26.81
CA ASP A 149 38.00 10.99 -26.95
C ASP A 149 36.93 11.63 -27.85
N ILE A 150 36.25 12.66 -27.33
CA ILE A 150 35.60 13.66 -28.19
C ILE A 150 36.25 15.00 -27.93
N ASP A 151 36.92 15.45 -28.98
CA ASP A 151 37.75 16.62 -29.10
C ASP A 151 36.98 17.93 -28.98
N ASN A 152 37.75 18.92 -28.55
CA ASN A 152 37.50 20.30 -28.28
C ASN A 152 36.82 21.05 -29.43
N THR A 153 35.93 21.98 -29.08
CA THR A 153 35.85 23.26 -29.78
C THR A 153 35.50 24.37 -28.79
N ALA A 154 36.54 25.08 -28.34
CA ALA A 154 36.48 26.46 -27.89
C ALA A 154 37.21 27.30 -28.97
N PRO A 155 36.89 28.60 -29.20
CA PRO A 155 36.97 29.61 -28.15
C PRO A 155 35.85 30.67 -28.20
N THR A 156 35.69 31.46 -27.14
CA THR A 156 35.86 32.93 -27.14
C THR A 156 35.24 33.60 -25.90
N ALA A 157 36.04 34.51 -25.32
CA ALA A 157 35.69 35.67 -24.49
C ALA A 157 35.15 35.46 -23.05
N VAL A 158 36.13 35.45 -22.15
CA VAL A 158 36.19 36.14 -20.85
C VAL A 158 35.15 37.27 -20.64
N THR A 159 34.39 37.18 -19.54
CA THR A 159 33.84 38.34 -18.82
C THR A 159 33.85 38.02 -17.32
N PRO A 160 34.62 38.73 -16.49
CA PRO A 160 34.64 38.53 -15.04
C PRO A 160 33.65 39.49 -14.37
N GLY A 161 32.63 38.96 -13.72
CA GLY A 161 31.78 39.75 -12.83
C GLY A 161 30.40 39.17 -12.62
N SER A 162 30.22 38.50 -11.48
CA SER A 162 29.06 38.63 -10.58
C SER A 162 28.86 37.30 -9.84
N MET A 163 29.44 37.23 -8.64
CA MET A 163 29.07 36.23 -7.64
C MET A 163 27.67 36.52 -7.13
N ASN A 164 26.65 36.21 -7.92
CA ASN A 164 25.29 36.05 -7.42
C ASN A 164 25.20 34.68 -6.76
N GLY A 165 25.43 34.66 -5.45
CA GLY A 165 25.13 33.51 -4.59
C GLY A 165 23.69 33.07 -4.82
N ARG A 166 23.53 31.97 -5.57
CA ARG A 166 22.26 31.32 -5.83
C ARG A 166 21.83 30.69 -4.50
N ALA A 167 21.15 31.48 -3.67
CA ALA A 167 20.57 31.03 -2.43
C ALA A 167 19.73 29.77 -2.72
N LEU A 168 20.11 28.66 -2.11
CA LEU A 168 19.30 27.44 -2.12
C LEU A 168 17.88 27.81 -1.67
N PRO A 169 16.83 27.27 -2.32
CA PRO A 169 15.45 27.53 -1.91
C PRO A 169 15.34 27.20 -0.43
N ARG A 170 15.10 28.21 0.41
CA ARG A 170 14.85 28.03 1.84
C ARG A 170 13.76 26.98 1.97
N SER A 171 14.11 25.86 2.59
CA SER A 171 13.15 24.81 2.95
C SER A 171 11.98 25.46 3.67
N ILE A 172 10.78 25.26 3.14
CA ILE A 172 9.55 25.78 3.73
C ILE A 172 9.50 25.31 5.19
N PRO A 173 9.29 26.22 6.17
CA PRO A 173 9.25 25.85 7.58
C PRO A 173 8.28 24.70 7.83
N ASP A 174 8.80 23.64 8.46
CA ASP A 174 8.15 22.34 8.69
C ASP A 174 6.75 22.46 9.33
N ARG A 175 6.48 23.57 10.05
CA ARG A 175 5.22 23.80 10.77
C ARG A 175 4.00 24.05 9.88
N LEU A 176 4.18 24.49 8.63
CA LEU A 176 3.04 24.63 7.69
C LEU A 176 2.71 23.30 7.01
N ALA A 177 3.60 22.31 7.07
CA ALA A 177 3.39 21.02 6.44
C ALA A 177 2.20 20.28 7.06
N ASP A 178 1.92 20.44 8.36
CA ASP A 178 0.99 19.60 9.12
C ASP A 178 -0.50 19.73 8.76
N LYS A 179 -0.90 20.80 8.04
CA LYS A 179 -2.30 20.99 7.64
C LYS A 179 -2.47 20.77 6.13
N PRO A 180 -2.81 19.54 5.67
CA PRO A 180 -2.93 19.24 4.25
C PRO A 180 -3.91 20.18 3.52
N GLY A 181 -4.99 20.60 4.18
CA GLY A 181 -6.01 21.45 3.58
C GLY A 181 -5.56 22.86 3.18
N LEU A 182 -4.42 23.33 3.72
CA LEU A 182 -3.88 24.66 3.41
C LEU A 182 -2.78 24.62 2.35
N SER A 183 -2.36 23.42 1.95
CA SER A 183 -1.25 23.23 1.01
C SER A 183 -1.62 23.74 -0.38
N SER A 184 -0.75 24.56 -0.98
CA SER A 184 -0.86 24.94 -2.40
C SER A 184 -0.66 23.74 -3.35
N ILE A 185 -1.13 23.87 -4.60
CA ILE A 185 -0.96 22.85 -5.65
C ILE A 185 0.53 22.53 -5.85
N THR A 186 1.40 23.54 -5.77
CA THR A 186 2.86 23.38 -5.88
C THR A 186 3.43 22.57 -4.71
N SER A 187 2.91 22.73 -3.49
CA SER A 187 3.31 21.90 -2.36
C SER A 187 2.89 20.44 -2.55
N VAL A 188 1.65 20.21 -3.00
CA VAL A 188 1.11 18.87 -3.27
C VAL A 188 1.94 18.13 -4.34
N SER A 189 2.38 18.84 -5.39
CA SER A 189 3.16 18.23 -6.48
C SER A 189 4.49 17.65 -6.00
N ARG A 190 5.07 18.23 -4.93
CA ARG A 190 6.35 17.82 -4.35
C ARG A 190 6.28 16.67 -3.36
N TRP A 191 5.08 16.27 -2.91
CA TRP A 191 4.98 15.16 -1.95
C TRP A 191 5.42 13.84 -2.57
N ASP A 192 6.22 13.09 -1.82
CA ASP A 192 6.68 11.76 -2.19
C ASP A 192 5.64 10.68 -1.86
N TRP A 193 5.33 9.83 -2.83
CA TRP A 193 4.33 8.78 -2.68
C TRP A 193 4.70 7.75 -1.61
N ASN A 194 5.97 7.33 -1.56
CA ASN A 194 6.40 6.31 -0.60
C ASN A 194 6.21 6.80 0.84
N THR A 195 6.57 8.06 1.08
CA THR A 195 6.37 8.72 2.37
C THR A 195 4.89 8.83 2.74
N LEU A 196 4.02 9.21 1.79
CA LEU A 196 2.59 9.33 2.03
C LEU A 196 1.94 7.98 2.37
N VAL A 197 2.28 6.93 1.62
CA VAL A 197 1.79 5.56 1.82
C VAL A 197 2.32 4.99 3.15
N ALA A 198 3.61 5.16 3.43
CA ALA A 198 4.21 4.71 4.69
C ALA A 198 3.56 5.36 5.92
N LYS A 199 3.25 6.67 5.85
CA LYS A 199 2.54 7.40 6.92
C LYS A 199 1.03 7.18 6.93
N ARG A 200 0.48 6.50 5.91
CA ARG A 200 -0.96 6.32 5.68
C ARG A 200 -1.75 7.63 5.74
N ASP A 201 -1.18 8.71 5.21
CA ASP A 201 -1.75 10.06 5.26
C ASP A 201 -2.87 10.23 4.22
N ARG A 202 -4.07 9.75 4.57
CA ARG A 202 -5.23 9.73 3.66
C ARG A 202 -5.55 11.11 3.07
N PRO A 203 -5.59 12.21 3.85
CA PRO A 203 -5.81 13.55 3.30
C PRO A 203 -4.80 13.96 2.23
N ARG A 204 -3.50 13.80 2.49
CA ARG A 204 -2.45 14.14 1.51
C ARG A 204 -2.48 13.23 0.29
N ILE A 205 -2.76 11.94 0.47
CA ILE A 205 -2.92 10.98 -0.64
C ILE A 205 -4.02 11.42 -1.60
N VAL A 206 -5.20 11.77 -1.08
CA VAL A 206 -6.34 12.22 -1.90
C VAL A 206 -5.99 13.48 -2.70
N MET A 207 -5.33 14.45 -2.06
CA MET A 207 -4.87 15.66 -2.74
C MET A 207 -3.81 15.34 -3.81
N LYS A 208 -2.85 14.45 -3.51
CA LYS A 208 -1.84 14.00 -4.48
C LYS A 208 -2.47 13.34 -5.70
N ILE A 209 -3.52 12.54 -5.50
CA ILE A 209 -4.28 11.91 -6.59
C ILE A 209 -4.97 12.98 -7.42
N LEU A 210 -5.68 13.92 -6.80
CA LEU A 210 -6.33 15.01 -7.55
C LEU A 210 -5.34 15.82 -8.37
N HIS A 211 -4.11 16.00 -7.89
CA HIS A 211 -3.06 16.64 -8.66
C HIS A 211 -2.68 15.83 -9.92
N GLU A 212 -2.52 14.50 -9.78
CA GLU A 212 -2.04 13.61 -10.84
C GLU A 212 -3.11 13.15 -11.85
N VAL A 213 -4.39 13.08 -11.46
CA VAL A 213 -5.45 12.70 -12.39
C VAL A 213 -5.66 13.78 -13.46
N SER A 214 -6.17 13.34 -14.62
CA SER A 214 -6.44 14.21 -15.75
C SER A 214 -7.42 15.34 -15.37
N SER A 215 -7.36 16.46 -16.10
CA SER A 215 -8.32 17.55 -15.91
C SER A 215 -9.76 17.11 -16.16
N GLU A 216 -9.96 16.17 -17.08
CA GLU A 216 -11.26 15.58 -17.41
C GLU A 216 -11.82 14.78 -16.23
N ASP A 217 -11.04 13.84 -15.67
CA ASP A 217 -11.45 13.05 -14.51
C ASP A 217 -11.72 13.94 -13.29
N ARG A 218 -10.90 14.97 -13.10
CA ARG A 218 -11.06 15.93 -12.00
C ARG A 218 -12.35 16.72 -12.11
N GLU A 219 -12.70 17.20 -13.30
CA GLU A 219 -13.98 17.87 -13.53
C GLU A 219 -15.15 16.90 -13.43
N MET A 220 -15.00 15.66 -13.92
CA MET A 220 -16.00 14.61 -13.77
C MET A 220 -16.29 14.34 -12.29
N ILE A 221 -15.26 14.14 -11.46
CA ILE A 221 -15.39 13.96 -10.01
C ILE A 221 -16.08 15.18 -9.39
N ARG A 222 -15.67 16.40 -9.74
CA ARG A 222 -16.26 17.65 -9.24
C ARG A 222 -17.75 17.76 -9.57
N THR A 223 -18.12 17.55 -10.83
CA THR A 223 -19.51 17.59 -11.30
C THR A 223 -20.34 16.53 -10.59
N ARG A 224 -19.84 15.29 -10.51
CA ARG A 224 -20.56 14.20 -9.85
C ARG A 224 -20.81 14.46 -8.36
N LEU A 225 -19.83 15.02 -7.64
CA LEU A 225 -19.98 15.40 -6.23
C LEU A 225 -20.95 16.55 -6.00
N ASN A 226 -21.09 17.46 -6.97
CA ASN A 226 -22.00 18.60 -6.87
C ASN A 226 -23.43 18.26 -7.28
N GLU A 227 -23.61 17.39 -8.28
CA GLU A 227 -24.92 17.02 -8.82
C GLU A 227 -25.59 15.89 -8.03
N LEU A 228 -24.82 14.91 -7.55
CA LEU A 228 -25.38 13.80 -6.78
C LEU A 228 -25.55 14.17 -5.32
N ARG A 229 -26.67 13.73 -4.74
CA ARG A 229 -26.84 13.75 -3.28
C ARG A 229 -25.78 12.85 -2.65
N LYS A 230 -25.19 13.29 -1.52
CA LYS A 230 -24.19 12.53 -0.74
C LYS A 230 -24.58 11.05 -0.63
N GLN A 231 -25.79 10.76 -0.16
CA GLN A 231 -26.31 9.40 0.03
C GLN A 231 -26.32 8.54 -1.24
N THR A 232 -26.61 9.15 -2.41
CA THR A 232 -26.59 8.43 -3.69
C THR A 232 -25.17 8.00 -4.05
N LEU A 233 -24.20 8.91 -3.91
CA LEU A 233 -22.79 8.57 -4.18
C LEU A 233 -22.28 7.48 -3.22
N LEU A 234 -22.60 7.58 -1.93
CA LEU A 234 -22.21 6.55 -0.95
C LEU A 234 -22.76 5.17 -1.33
N LYS A 235 -24.03 5.13 -1.78
CA LYS A 235 -24.68 3.92 -2.26
C LYS A 235 -24.03 3.35 -3.52
N GLU A 236 -23.67 4.21 -4.48
CA GLU A 236 -22.95 3.82 -5.70
C GLU A 236 -21.57 3.22 -5.39
N ILE A 237 -20.81 3.84 -4.48
CA ILE A 237 -19.50 3.33 -4.04
C ILE A 237 -19.66 1.93 -3.43
N ARG A 238 -20.64 1.72 -2.56
CA ARG A 238 -20.94 0.39 -1.97
C ARG A 238 -21.21 -0.66 -3.05
N TYR A 239 -22.11 -0.36 -3.99
CA TYR A 239 -22.41 -1.28 -5.07
C TYR A 239 -21.22 -1.57 -5.98
N CYS A 240 -20.37 -0.57 -6.23
CA CYS A 240 -19.17 -0.75 -7.02
C CYS A 240 -18.12 -1.61 -6.29
N VAL A 241 -18.01 -1.51 -4.96
CA VAL A 241 -17.14 -2.40 -4.17
C VAL A 241 -17.61 -3.85 -4.27
N HIS A 242 -18.91 -4.12 -4.11
CA HIS A 242 -19.45 -5.47 -4.32
C HIS A 242 -19.22 -5.97 -5.75
N MET A 243 -19.36 -5.10 -6.75
CA MET A 243 -19.06 -5.43 -8.14
C MET A 243 -17.60 -5.85 -8.31
N PHE A 244 -16.64 -5.17 -7.66
CA PHE A 244 -15.23 -5.55 -7.69
C PHE A 244 -14.97 -6.90 -7.02
N ILE A 245 -15.58 -7.17 -5.85
CA ILE A 245 -15.45 -8.46 -5.15
C ILE A 245 -15.92 -9.60 -6.05
N ARG A 246 -17.07 -9.43 -6.73
CA ARG A 246 -17.66 -10.48 -7.58
C ARG A 246 -17.02 -10.60 -8.97
N GLY A 247 -16.09 -9.71 -9.32
CA GLY A 247 -15.55 -9.65 -10.69
C GLY A 247 -16.60 -9.33 -11.76
N GLU A 248 -17.69 -8.65 -11.39
CA GLU A 248 -18.78 -8.31 -12.32
C GLU A 248 -18.41 -7.09 -13.19
N ALA A 249 -18.90 -7.06 -14.43
CA ALA A 249 -18.64 -5.94 -15.36
C ALA A 249 -19.70 -4.82 -15.29
N LYS A 250 -20.74 -4.97 -14.46
CA LYS A 250 -21.89 -4.04 -14.43
C LYS A 250 -22.47 -3.93 -13.03
N ILE A 251 -23.02 -2.76 -12.71
CA ILE A 251 -23.81 -2.52 -11.49
C ILE A 251 -25.29 -2.51 -11.87
N PRO A 252 -26.16 -3.30 -11.21
CA PRO A 252 -27.60 -3.28 -11.47
C PRO A 252 -28.19 -1.87 -11.33
N GLY A 253 -28.89 -1.40 -12.37
CA GLY A 253 -29.54 -0.08 -12.40
C GLY A 253 -28.62 1.10 -12.74
N VAL A 254 -27.32 0.88 -12.95
CA VAL A 254 -26.39 1.92 -13.40
C VAL A 254 -26.17 1.78 -14.91
N LEU A 255 -26.32 2.88 -15.65
CA LEU A 255 -26.07 2.89 -17.09
C LEU A 255 -24.57 2.71 -17.38
N PRO A 256 -24.17 2.02 -18.47
CA PRO A 256 -22.76 1.83 -18.81
C PRO A 256 -21.96 3.13 -18.91
N ARG A 257 -22.57 4.21 -19.41
CA ARG A 257 -21.94 5.55 -19.48
C ARG A 257 -21.63 6.18 -18.12
N ASP A 258 -22.38 5.78 -17.09
CA ASP A 258 -22.21 6.28 -15.73
C ASP A 258 -21.36 5.33 -14.89
N LEU A 259 -21.24 4.06 -15.30
CA LEU A 259 -20.38 3.07 -14.65
C LEU A 259 -18.93 3.53 -14.57
N ALA A 260 -18.36 4.07 -15.66
CA ALA A 260 -16.99 4.56 -15.66
C ALA A 260 -16.76 5.68 -14.61
N LYS A 261 -17.77 6.54 -14.41
CA LYS A 261 -17.75 7.60 -13.41
C LYS A 261 -17.83 7.03 -11.99
N VAL A 262 -18.73 6.07 -11.77
CA VAL A 262 -18.86 5.35 -10.49
C VAL A 262 -17.57 4.62 -10.13
N VAL A 263 -16.97 3.89 -11.08
CA VAL A 263 -15.69 3.20 -10.92
C VAL A 263 -14.58 4.18 -10.55
N THR A 264 -14.53 5.34 -11.22
CA THR A 264 -13.52 6.37 -10.93
C THR A 264 -13.67 6.94 -9.53
N CYS A 265 -14.89 7.30 -9.11
CA CYS A 265 -15.15 7.76 -7.73
C CYS A 265 -14.87 6.66 -6.70
N THR A 266 -15.16 5.40 -7.02
CA THR A 266 -14.90 4.26 -6.14
C THR A 266 -13.40 4.03 -5.98
N LYS A 267 -12.62 4.03 -7.07
CA LYS A 267 -11.16 3.98 -7.01
C LYS A 267 -10.58 5.12 -6.19
N PHE A 268 -11.16 6.31 -6.31
CA PHE A 268 -10.73 7.45 -5.50
C PHE A 268 -10.99 7.25 -4.00
N PHE A 269 -12.14 6.67 -3.65
CA PHE A 269 -12.42 6.27 -2.27
C PHE A 269 -11.53 5.12 -1.79
N LEU A 270 -11.21 4.14 -2.64
CA LEU A 270 -10.25 3.07 -2.31
C LEU A 270 -8.89 3.65 -1.95
N CYS A 271 -8.45 4.69 -2.66
CA CYS A 271 -7.20 5.37 -2.33
C CYS A 271 -7.21 6.03 -0.95
N TRP A 272 -8.34 6.60 -0.55
CA TRP A 272 -8.54 7.13 0.80
C TRP A 272 -8.54 6.00 1.84
N TRP A 273 -9.35 4.97 1.64
CA TRP A 273 -9.55 3.89 2.61
C TRP A 273 -8.27 3.10 2.88
N LEU A 274 -7.61 2.67 1.79
CA LEU A 274 -6.43 1.81 1.81
C LEU A 274 -5.12 2.60 1.87
N ALA A 275 -5.18 3.93 1.81
CA ALA A 275 -4.03 4.84 1.85
C ALA A 275 -2.95 4.51 0.79
N ASP A 276 -3.36 4.34 -0.46
CA ASP A 276 -2.46 4.02 -1.59
C ASP A 276 -3.06 4.47 -2.94
N ASN A 277 -2.33 4.35 -4.05
CA ASN A 277 -2.76 4.76 -5.39
C ASN A 277 -3.46 3.63 -6.17
N TYR A 278 -4.75 3.40 -5.89
CA TYR A 278 -5.60 2.43 -6.59
C TYR A 278 -6.12 2.90 -7.96
N PHE A 279 -5.62 4.03 -8.48
CA PHE A 279 -5.75 4.32 -9.92
C PHE A 279 -4.75 3.52 -10.75
N LYS A 280 -3.58 3.21 -10.18
CA LYS A 280 -2.48 2.52 -10.87
C LYS A 280 -2.43 1.01 -10.59
N LYS A 281 -3.24 0.51 -9.65
CA LYS A 281 -3.28 -0.92 -9.27
C LYS A 281 -4.68 -1.36 -8.84
N THR A 282 -4.87 -2.68 -8.78
CA THR A 282 -6.10 -3.32 -8.33
C THR A 282 -6.03 -3.59 -6.83
N ALA A 283 -7.15 -3.43 -6.11
CA ALA A 283 -7.26 -3.81 -4.71
C ALA A 283 -7.36 -5.33 -4.58
N PRO A 284 -6.61 -5.96 -3.65
CA PRO A 284 -6.75 -7.39 -3.41
C PRO A 284 -8.15 -7.68 -2.85
N GLU A 285 -8.69 -8.85 -3.18
CA GLU A 285 -10.07 -9.23 -2.86
C GLU A 285 -10.38 -9.13 -1.36
N TRP A 286 -9.51 -9.66 -0.50
CA TRP A 286 -9.68 -9.61 0.95
C TRP A 286 -9.80 -8.19 1.52
N ARG A 287 -9.11 -7.20 0.92
CA ARG A 287 -9.25 -5.79 1.30
C ARG A 287 -10.59 -5.20 0.89
N LEU A 288 -11.12 -5.65 -0.25
CA LEU A 288 -12.44 -5.24 -0.72
C LEU A 288 -13.53 -5.84 0.16
N GLU A 289 -13.40 -7.10 0.58
CA GLU A 289 -14.31 -7.75 1.53
C GLU A 289 -14.31 -7.01 2.89
N GLU A 290 -13.13 -6.71 3.44
CA GLU A 290 -12.97 -5.90 4.66
C GLU A 290 -13.69 -4.54 4.51
N LEU A 291 -13.43 -3.84 3.40
CA LEU A 291 -14.09 -2.57 3.12
C LEU A 291 -15.62 -2.72 3.02
N SER A 292 -16.10 -3.78 2.35
CA SER A 292 -17.53 -4.05 2.20
C SER A 292 -18.21 -4.18 3.56
N GLN A 293 -17.62 -4.97 4.46
CA GLN A 293 -18.12 -5.15 5.82
C GLN A 293 -18.14 -3.82 6.60
N CYS A 294 -17.08 -3.02 6.49
CA CYS A 294 -17.03 -1.69 7.11
C CYS A 294 -18.08 -0.72 6.54
N LEU A 295 -18.38 -0.79 5.25
CA LEU A 295 -19.41 0.04 4.63
C LEU A 295 -20.83 -0.38 5.03
N GLU A 296 -21.07 -1.68 5.22
CA GLU A 296 -22.34 -2.25 5.67
C GLU A 296 -22.61 -1.96 7.14
N SER A 297 -21.58 -1.96 7.99
CA SER A 297 -21.69 -1.59 9.40
C SER A 297 -21.92 -0.09 9.63
N GLY A 298 -21.96 0.71 8.56
CA GLY A 298 -22.27 2.13 8.63
C GLY A 298 -21.09 3.03 8.96
N SER A 299 -19.86 2.63 8.60
CA SER A 299 -18.64 3.45 8.80
C SER A 299 -18.82 4.90 8.35
N GLU A 300 -18.38 5.84 9.20
CA GLU A 300 -18.41 7.28 8.95
C GLU A 300 -17.33 7.72 7.94
N ASP A 301 -16.30 6.89 7.69
CA ASP A 301 -15.13 7.24 6.88
C ASP A 301 -15.51 7.67 5.45
N ILE A 302 -16.53 7.06 4.86
CA ILE A 302 -17.01 7.44 3.53
C ILE A 302 -17.66 8.83 3.52
N GLY A 303 -18.27 9.23 4.64
CA GLY A 303 -18.81 10.56 4.85
C GLY A 303 -17.69 11.60 5.01
N ILE A 304 -16.68 11.28 5.81
CA ILE A 304 -15.48 12.12 6.02
C ILE A 304 -14.74 12.32 4.70
N PHE A 305 -14.51 11.24 3.94
CA PHE A 305 -13.93 11.30 2.60
C PHE A 305 -14.69 12.27 1.69
N TYR A 306 -16.02 12.13 1.61
CA TYR A 306 -16.85 12.97 0.77
C TYR A 306 -16.70 14.46 1.13
N ASP A 307 -16.79 14.79 2.42
CA ASP A 307 -16.69 16.18 2.89
C ASP A 307 -15.28 16.74 2.64
N TRP A 308 -14.24 15.92 2.85
CA TRP A 308 -12.85 16.27 2.57
C TRP A 308 -12.60 16.57 1.09
N VAL A 309 -13.03 15.68 0.18
CA VAL A 309 -12.86 15.85 -1.26
C VAL A 309 -13.60 17.10 -1.75
N ARG A 310 -14.82 17.33 -1.24
CA ARG A 310 -15.58 18.53 -1.57
C ARG A 310 -14.86 19.79 -1.12
N TYR A 311 -14.29 19.79 0.09
CA TYR A 311 -13.51 20.90 0.62
C TYR A 311 -12.29 21.20 -0.25
N ILE A 312 -11.44 20.21 -0.55
CA ILE A 312 -10.21 20.45 -1.33
C ILE A 312 -10.50 20.84 -2.79
N LEU A 313 -11.59 20.34 -3.39
CA LEU A 313 -12.01 20.76 -4.74
C LEU A 313 -12.52 22.20 -4.79
N ALA A 314 -13.11 22.68 -3.69
CA ALA A 314 -13.58 24.06 -3.56
C ALA A 314 -12.45 25.04 -3.22
N ASN A 315 -11.40 24.57 -2.53
CA ASN A 315 -10.32 25.42 -2.03
C ASN A 315 -9.03 25.21 -2.84
N THR A 316 -8.27 24.14 -2.56
CA THR A 316 -6.95 23.89 -3.17
C THR A 316 -7.00 23.67 -4.68
N PHE A 317 -8.01 22.94 -5.16
CA PHE A 317 -8.19 22.57 -6.56
C PHE A 317 -9.36 23.32 -7.20
N SER A 318 -9.65 24.55 -6.77
CA SER A 318 -10.67 25.39 -7.40
C SER A 318 -10.30 25.73 -8.85
N LYS A 319 -11.28 26.13 -9.66
CA LYS A 319 -11.02 26.52 -11.07
C LYS A 319 -10.09 27.72 -11.13
N GLU A 320 -10.19 28.62 -10.14
CA GLU A 320 -9.36 29.80 -9.97
C GLU A 320 -7.92 29.41 -9.58
N ALA A 321 -7.75 28.51 -8.61
CA ALA A 321 -6.43 28.02 -8.19
C ALA A 321 -5.71 27.29 -9.33
N LEU A 322 -6.44 26.50 -10.12
CA LEU A 322 -5.88 25.77 -11.26
C LEU A 322 -5.40 26.69 -12.40
N ARG A 323 -5.94 27.91 -12.53
CA ARG A 323 -5.44 28.90 -13.50
C ARG A 323 -4.11 29.53 -13.10
N LYS A 324 -3.76 29.48 -11.80
CA LYS A 324 -2.54 30.06 -11.25
C LYS A 324 -1.86 29.07 -10.28
N PRO A 325 -1.35 27.92 -10.77
CA PRO A 325 -0.86 26.84 -9.90
C PRO A 325 0.34 27.22 -9.02
N PHE A 326 1.07 28.27 -9.41
CA PHE A 326 2.22 28.81 -8.67
C PHE A 326 1.85 29.93 -7.68
N ALA A 327 0.61 30.41 -7.69
CA ALA A 327 0.18 31.38 -6.69
C ALA A 327 0.10 30.66 -5.33
N PRO A 328 0.60 31.28 -4.24
CA PRO A 328 0.42 30.75 -2.90
C PRO A 328 -1.08 30.57 -2.63
N SER A 329 -1.44 29.56 -1.85
CA SER A 329 -2.84 29.38 -1.47
C SER A 329 -3.29 30.63 -0.70
N GLN A 330 -4.56 31.06 -0.83
CA GLN A 330 -5.05 32.20 -0.04
C GLN A 330 -4.88 31.99 1.46
N ALA A 331 -4.76 30.74 1.91
CA ALA A 331 -4.46 30.38 3.29
C ALA A 331 -2.97 30.50 3.67
N GLU A 332 -2.06 30.53 2.70
CA GLU A 332 -0.62 30.79 2.90
C GLU A 332 -0.32 32.30 2.96
N ILE A 333 -1.25 33.16 2.53
CA ILE A 333 -1.10 34.62 2.60
C ILE A 333 -1.44 35.06 4.03
N ILE A 334 -0.42 35.23 4.87
CA ILE A 334 -0.56 35.89 6.16
C ILE A 334 -0.78 37.38 5.86
N THR A 335 -2.02 37.85 5.98
CA THR A 335 -2.33 39.28 5.92
C THR A 335 -1.74 39.92 7.17
N ILE A 336 -0.57 40.55 7.02
CA ILE A 336 -0.03 41.44 8.05
C ILE A 336 -0.88 42.71 7.95
N SER A 337 -1.86 42.86 8.83
CA SER A 337 -2.56 44.13 9.01
C SER A 337 -1.58 45.11 9.63
N ASP A 338 -1.16 46.09 8.84
CA ASP A 338 -0.32 47.21 9.27
C ASP A 338 -1.22 48.21 10.03
N ASP A 339 -1.71 47.79 11.21
CA ASP A 339 -2.49 48.61 12.14
C ASP A 339 -1.54 49.10 13.25
N ASP A 340 -0.67 50.07 12.92
CA ASP A 340 0.03 50.93 13.87
C ASP A 340 -0.12 52.39 13.38
N ASP A 341 -1.25 53.02 13.72
CA ASP A 341 -1.49 54.47 13.62
C ASP A 341 -2.13 55.03 14.91
#